data_AF-A0A7Y8H2B8-F1
#
_entry.id   AF-A0A7Y8H2B8-F1
#
_cell.length_a   1.000
_cell.length_b   1.000
_cell.length_c   1.000
_cell.angle_alpha   90.00
_cell.angle_beta   90.00
_cell.angle_gamma   90.00
#
_symmetry.space_group_name_H-M   'P 1'
#
loop_
_entity.id
_entity.type
_entity.pdbx_description
1 polymer ?
#
loop_
_entity_poly.entity_id
_entity_poly.type
_entity_poly.pdbx_seq_one_letter_code
_entity_poly.pdbx_strand_id
1 'polypeptide(L)'
;MKKQAFAAATLSALTLGGVAHAQSSVTLYGVADMALAKVTGQSLRLAGASPLTNGSSRIGFRGTEDLGGGLNASFNFEAQVNPETGAASDPFFGRAANLTLSGGFGSVLLGRTLSPGFRAVSAWELTGAANYNPVSSQFSYVGVNSRNNSQITYTTPSFGGVTATLAHVLKGNNADDVSKTEFNVIYRGGPLSASLAYNKLSNKDANHMVGAAYNFGAARVAASYQDATGAGRGKGFTLGTSIPAGPVNFIVDVARDTENKDTDLLLEARYPLSKRTFLYAAHARNGKGKAETDVNATLIGMRHNF
;
A
#
# COMPACT_ATOMS: atom_id res chain seq x y z
N MET A 1 8.99 83.66 19.01
CA MET A 1 9.03 82.36 19.73
C MET A 1 10.22 81.55 19.19
N LYS A 2 10.83 80.74 20.05
CA LYS A 2 12.21 80.20 20.03
C LYS A 2 12.49 79.23 18.86
N LYS A 3 13.61 79.43 18.13
CA LYS A 3 14.80 78.54 17.99
C LYS A 3 14.54 77.02 17.88
N GLN A 4 15.00 76.37 16.81
CA GLN A 4 16.21 75.50 16.76
C GLN A 4 16.15 74.55 15.54
N ALA A 5 17.27 74.50 14.80
CA ALA A 5 17.61 73.43 13.85
C ALA A 5 18.36 72.31 14.60
N PHE A 6 18.24 71.05 14.16
CA PHE A 6 19.29 70.03 14.30
C PHE A 6 19.13 68.90 13.26
N ALA A 7 20.27 68.46 12.76
CA ALA A 7 20.48 67.37 11.81
C ALA A 7 20.83 66.05 12.53
N ALA A 8 20.90 64.97 11.73
CA ALA A 8 21.56 63.67 11.95
C ALA A 8 20.80 62.56 12.71
N ALA A 9 20.54 61.43 12.04
CA ALA A 9 21.32 60.19 12.18
C ALA A 9 20.62 58.99 11.50
N THR A 10 21.40 58.26 10.71
CA THR A 10 21.16 56.93 10.13
C THR A 10 20.81 55.86 11.16
N LEU A 11 19.84 54.99 10.86
CA LEU A 11 19.85 53.61 11.34
C LEU A 11 19.28 52.65 10.28
N SER A 12 20.21 51.91 9.67
CA SER A 12 19.96 50.70 8.90
C SER A 12 19.31 49.66 9.81
N ALA A 13 18.13 49.18 9.44
CA ALA A 13 17.61 47.91 9.95
C ALA A 13 17.19 47.07 8.77
N LEU A 14 18.01 46.05 8.50
CA LEU A 14 17.68 44.92 7.66
C LEU A 14 16.33 44.33 8.10
N THR A 15 15.30 44.43 7.27
CA THR A 15 14.21 43.43 7.31
C THR A 15 14.63 42.24 6.47
N LEU A 16 15.57 41.48 7.03
CA LEU A 16 15.74 40.07 6.74
C LEU A 16 14.43 39.33 7.02
N GLY A 17 14.06 38.43 6.11
CA GLY A 17 13.03 37.43 6.35
C GLY A 17 11.69 37.77 5.75
N GLY A 18 11.54 37.53 4.45
CA GLY A 18 10.26 37.07 3.95
C GLY A 18 9.91 35.82 4.75
N VAL A 19 8.94 35.94 5.66
CA VAL A 19 8.26 34.79 6.26
C VAL A 19 7.61 34.04 5.11
N ALA A 20 8.36 33.09 4.55
CA ALA A 20 7.77 31.95 3.89
C ALA A 20 6.92 31.28 4.97
N HIS A 21 5.62 31.58 5.00
CA HIS A 21 4.66 30.77 5.73
C HIS A 21 4.63 29.41 5.03
N ALA A 22 5.60 28.55 5.36
CA ALA A 22 5.57 27.13 5.06
C ALA A 22 4.30 26.60 5.72
N GLN A 23 3.24 26.39 4.95
CA GLN A 23 1.97 25.92 5.50
C GLN A 23 2.11 24.44 5.84
N SER A 24 2.61 24.16 7.04
CA SER A 24 2.52 22.83 7.65
C SER A 24 1.05 22.47 7.80
N SER A 25 0.64 21.39 7.15
CA SER A 25 -0.73 20.87 7.28
C SER A 25 -0.70 19.48 7.90
N VAL A 26 -1.58 19.26 8.86
CA VAL A 26 -1.86 17.94 9.41
C VAL A 26 -3.22 17.51 8.91
N THR A 27 -3.27 16.34 8.28
CA THR A 27 -4.49 15.74 7.74
C THR A 27 -4.85 14.52 8.57
N LEU A 28 -6.03 14.53 9.19
CA LEU A 28 -6.70 13.32 9.64
C LEU A 28 -7.34 12.62 8.44
N TYR A 29 -7.19 11.31 8.34
CA TYR A 29 -7.76 10.52 7.26
C TYR A 29 -8.15 9.12 7.75
N GLY A 30 -8.99 8.42 6.99
CA GLY A 30 -9.33 7.05 7.32
C GLY A 30 -10.13 6.28 6.28
N VAL A 31 -10.41 5.03 6.63
CA VAL A 31 -11.27 4.12 5.89
C VAL A 31 -12.16 3.39 6.88
N ALA A 32 -13.45 3.32 6.59
CA ALA A 32 -14.40 2.41 7.22
C ALA A 32 -14.90 1.42 6.17
N ASP A 33 -14.75 0.14 6.47
CA ASP A 33 -15.10 -0.97 5.59
C ASP A 33 -15.71 -2.10 6.41
N MET A 34 -16.88 -2.57 5.99
CA MET A 34 -17.58 -3.72 6.56
C MET A 34 -18.28 -4.53 5.48
N ALA A 35 -18.36 -5.84 5.69
CA ALA A 35 -19.09 -6.75 4.82
C ALA A 35 -19.94 -7.74 5.62
N LEU A 36 -21.06 -8.18 5.02
CA LEU A 36 -21.67 -9.47 5.33
C LEU A 36 -20.96 -10.54 4.51
N ALA A 37 -20.50 -11.61 5.15
CA ALA A 37 -19.73 -12.65 4.50
C ALA A 37 -20.19 -14.05 4.91
N LYS A 38 -20.24 -14.95 3.93
CA LYS A 38 -20.51 -16.38 4.09
C LYS A 38 -19.31 -17.16 3.58
N VAL A 39 -18.74 -18.00 4.44
CA VAL A 39 -17.60 -18.87 4.12
C VAL A 39 -18.06 -20.34 4.18
N THR A 40 -17.46 -21.21 3.37
CA THR A 40 -17.66 -22.66 3.44
C THR A 40 -17.55 -23.15 4.88
N GLY A 41 -18.54 -23.92 5.36
CA GLY A 41 -18.55 -24.48 6.71
C GLY A 41 -18.79 -23.49 7.85
N GLN A 42 -19.02 -22.20 7.57
CA GLN A 42 -19.26 -21.17 8.59
C GLN A 42 -20.64 -20.54 8.43
N SER A 43 -21.21 -20.03 9.53
CA SER A 43 -22.43 -19.22 9.51
C SER A 43 -22.20 -17.88 8.79
N LEU A 44 -23.28 -17.30 8.26
CA LEU A 44 -23.25 -15.92 7.77
C LEU A 44 -22.88 -15.00 8.93
N ARG A 45 -21.95 -14.06 8.70
CA ARG A 45 -21.49 -13.13 9.73
C ARG A 45 -21.17 -11.76 9.16
N LEU A 46 -21.15 -10.78 10.05
CA LEU A 46 -20.53 -9.48 9.77
C LEU A 46 -19.00 -9.62 9.84
N ALA A 47 -18.29 -8.80 9.09
CA ALA A 47 -16.84 -8.76 9.05
C ALA A 47 -16.37 -7.30 8.95
N GLY A 48 -15.61 -6.82 9.95
CA GLY A 48 -15.05 -5.45 9.97
C GLY A 48 -13.52 -5.35 9.92
N ALA A 49 -12.81 -6.41 10.31
CA ALA A 49 -11.34 -6.48 10.29
C ALA A 49 -10.89 -7.89 9.88
N SER A 50 -11.18 -8.27 8.63
CA SER A 50 -11.05 -9.64 8.16
C SER A 50 -10.51 -9.66 6.72
N PRO A 51 -9.95 -10.80 6.25
CA PRO A 51 -9.73 -11.02 4.82
C PRO A 51 -10.98 -10.80 3.95
N LEU A 52 -12.18 -10.78 4.56
CA LEU A 52 -13.47 -10.65 3.90
C LEU A 52 -13.95 -9.19 3.71
N THR A 53 -13.03 -8.21 3.75
CA THR A 53 -13.34 -6.78 3.54
C THR A 53 -12.55 -6.18 2.35
N ASN A 54 -13.03 -5.08 1.76
CA ASN A 54 -12.31 -4.37 0.68
C ASN A 54 -11.18 -3.46 1.24
N GLY A 55 -10.36 -4.06 2.10
CA GLY A 55 -9.26 -3.42 2.79
C GLY A 55 -9.51 -3.25 4.28
N SER A 56 -8.44 -2.99 5.02
CA SER A 56 -8.53 -2.82 6.47
C SER A 56 -9.02 -1.41 6.81
N SER A 57 -10.07 -1.34 7.62
CA SER A 57 -10.53 -0.13 8.28
C SER A 57 -9.40 0.49 9.12
N ARG A 58 -9.29 1.81 9.08
CA ARG A 58 -8.15 2.53 9.68
C ARG A 58 -8.45 3.99 9.93
N ILE A 59 -7.70 4.54 10.86
CA ILE A 59 -7.62 5.97 11.13
C ILE A 59 -6.15 6.36 11.17
N GLY A 60 -5.81 7.49 10.61
CA GLY A 60 -4.43 7.97 10.61
C GLY A 60 -4.35 9.48 10.51
N PHE A 61 -3.19 9.99 10.87
CA PHE A 61 -2.85 11.39 10.68
C PHE A 61 -1.47 11.48 10.07
N ARG A 62 -1.35 12.38 9.10
CA ARG A 62 -0.11 12.64 8.37
C ARG A 62 0.09 14.13 8.24
N GLY A 63 1.35 14.53 8.15
CA GLY A 63 1.69 15.93 7.91
C GLY A 63 2.93 16.05 7.06
N THR A 64 3.05 17.21 6.43
CA THR A 64 4.21 17.63 5.65
C THR A 64 4.57 19.05 6.06
N GLU A 65 5.85 19.27 6.30
CA GLU A 65 6.47 20.56 6.54
C GLU A 65 7.41 20.87 5.37
N ASP A 66 7.21 22.04 4.75
CA ASP A 66 8.13 22.57 3.75
C ASP A 66 9.33 23.19 4.47
N LEU A 67 10.51 22.63 4.25
CA LEU A 67 11.78 23.07 4.85
C LEU A 67 12.49 24.12 3.97
N GLY A 68 11.89 24.51 2.85
CA GLY A 68 12.46 25.44 1.87
C GLY A 68 13.38 24.74 0.85
N GLY A 69 13.60 25.41 -0.29
CA GLY A 69 14.50 24.90 -1.33
C GLY A 69 14.06 23.57 -1.97
N GLY A 70 12.77 23.25 -1.89
CA GLY A 70 12.21 21.99 -2.39
C GLY A 70 12.41 20.79 -1.45
N LEU A 71 12.92 21.01 -0.23
CA LEU A 71 13.08 19.99 0.80
C LEU A 71 11.81 19.93 1.67
N ASN A 72 11.36 18.72 1.99
CA ASN A 72 10.17 18.49 2.81
C ASN A 72 10.43 17.43 3.86
N ALA A 73 10.01 17.68 5.10
CA ALA A 73 9.85 16.67 6.14
C ALA A 73 8.39 16.20 6.18
N SER A 74 8.16 14.92 6.44
CA SER A 74 6.80 14.37 6.56
C SER A 74 6.74 13.25 7.59
N PHE A 75 5.56 13.04 8.17
CA PHE A 75 5.31 11.90 9.06
C PHE A 75 3.98 11.24 8.72
N ASN A 76 3.83 9.96 9.08
CA ASN A 76 2.56 9.25 9.02
C ASN A 76 2.42 8.25 10.17
N PHE A 77 1.31 8.38 10.90
CA PHE A 77 0.86 7.43 11.91
C PHE A 77 -0.52 6.90 11.53
N GLU A 78 -0.64 5.60 11.35
CA GLU A 78 -1.88 4.96 10.91
C GLU A 78 -2.16 3.72 11.77
N ALA A 79 -3.35 3.72 12.39
CA ALA A 79 -3.86 2.64 13.22
C ALA A 79 -4.94 1.86 12.49
N GLN A 80 -4.92 0.54 12.63
CA GLN A 80 -6.02 -0.31 12.18
C GLN A 80 -7.12 -0.33 13.25
N VAL A 81 -8.36 -0.20 12.82
CA VAL A 81 -9.53 -0.28 13.69
C VAL A 81 -10.46 -1.39 13.22
N ASN A 82 -11.16 -2.03 14.14
CA ASN A 82 -12.19 -3.01 13.86
C ASN A 82 -13.56 -2.36 14.08
N PRO A 83 -14.27 -1.94 13.03
CA PRO A 83 -15.62 -1.37 13.16
C PRO A 83 -16.66 -2.39 13.61
N GLU A 84 -16.38 -3.69 13.58
CA GLU A 84 -17.28 -4.73 14.10
C GLU A 84 -17.36 -4.72 15.64
N THR A 85 -16.25 -4.38 16.31
CA THR A 85 -16.15 -4.47 17.78
C THR A 85 -15.71 -3.17 18.46
N GLY A 86 -15.34 -2.15 17.68
CA GLY A 86 -14.74 -0.91 18.17
C GLY A 86 -13.27 -1.05 18.61
N ALA A 87 -12.65 -2.22 18.46
CA ALA A 87 -11.28 -2.45 18.90
C ALA A 87 -10.23 -1.78 17.99
N ALA A 88 -9.13 -1.32 18.57
CA ALA A 88 -7.92 -1.00 17.82
C ALA A 88 -7.02 -2.26 17.72
N SER A 89 -6.24 -2.37 16.65
CA SER A 89 -5.21 -3.42 16.56
C SER A 89 -4.01 -3.10 17.46
N ASP A 90 -3.32 -4.16 17.90
CA ASP A 90 -2.02 -4.06 18.57
C ASP A 90 -0.91 -4.56 17.60
N PRO A 91 0.19 -3.81 17.39
CA PRO A 91 0.47 -2.47 17.90
C PRO A 91 -0.48 -1.41 17.34
N PHE A 92 -0.75 -0.36 18.13
CA PHE A 92 -1.72 0.69 17.77
C PHE A 92 -1.44 1.31 16.39
N PHE A 93 -0.23 1.84 16.17
CA PHE A 93 0.21 2.34 14.85
C PHE A 93 0.78 1.23 13.95
N GLY A 94 0.15 0.06 13.99
CA GLY A 94 0.56 -1.13 13.28
C GLY A 94 0.42 -1.03 11.76
N ARG A 95 -0.10 0.06 11.18
CA ARG A 95 -0.14 0.23 9.73
C ARG A 95 0.91 1.20 9.20
N ALA A 96 1.21 2.27 9.92
CA ALA A 96 2.31 3.17 9.61
C ALA A 96 2.77 3.88 10.89
N ALA A 97 4.07 4.00 11.05
CA ALA A 97 4.72 4.82 12.07
C ALA A 97 6.09 5.21 11.53
N ASN A 98 6.16 6.32 10.79
CA ASN A 98 7.36 6.70 10.05
C ASN A 98 7.53 8.21 9.90
N LEU A 99 8.78 8.60 9.65
CA LEU A 99 9.18 9.91 9.15
C LEU A 99 9.85 9.77 7.79
N THR A 100 9.74 10.82 6.97
CA THR A 100 10.33 10.90 5.64
C THR A 100 10.96 12.26 5.41
N LEU A 101 12.17 12.29 4.88
CA LEU A 101 12.78 13.49 4.29
C LEU A 101 12.78 13.33 2.77
N SER A 102 12.35 14.35 2.04
CA SER A 102 12.24 14.28 0.58
C SER A 102 12.64 15.59 -0.10
N GLY A 103 13.09 15.50 -1.35
CA GLY A 103 13.44 16.64 -2.19
C GLY A 103 13.81 16.20 -3.61
N GLY A 104 14.60 17.02 -4.32
CA GLY A 104 15.05 16.69 -5.68
C GLY A 104 15.85 15.40 -5.81
N PHE A 105 16.39 14.88 -4.70
CA PHE A 105 17.10 13.60 -4.62
C PHE A 105 16.18 12.39 -4.46
N GLY A 106 14.86 12.56 -4.33
CA GLY A 106 13.91 11.49 -4.01
C GLY A 106 13.46 11.56 -2.55
N SER A 107 13.38 10.42 -1.87
CA SER A 107 12.98 10.37 -0.46
C SER A 107 13.70 9.31 0.35
N VAL A 108 13.99 9.65 1.61
CA VAL A 108 14.48 8.73 2.63
C VAL A 108 13.41 8.61 3.71
N LEU A 109 12.91 7.39 3.96
CA LEU A 109 11.92 7.08 4.98
C LEU A 109 12.53 6.19 6.06
N LEU A 110 12.22 6.51 7.32
CA LEU A 110 12.60 5.75 8.51
C LEU A 110 11.35 5.29 9.27
N GLY A 111 11.25 4.00 9.57
CA GLY A 111 10.23 3.44 10.47
C GLY A 111 9.34 2.39 9.83
N ARG A 112 8.15 2.19 10.39
CA ARG A 112 7.17 1.20 9.92
C ARG A 112 6.38 1.73 8.74
N THR A 113 6.43 1.03 7.61
CA THR A 113 5.68 1.38 6.40
C THR A 113 5.44 0.15 5.52
N LEU A 114 4.73 0.37 4.40
CA LEU A 114 4.54 -0.64 3.36
C LEU A 114 5.88 -1.05 2.73
N SER A 115 6.07 -2.36 2.57
CA SER A 115 7.28 -2.94 2.00
C SER A 115 7.43 -2.62 0.51
N PRO A 116 8.66 -2.63 -0.04
CA PRO A 116 8.86 -2.54 -1.49
C PRO A 116 8.09 -3.62 -2.26
N GLY A 117 8.03 -4.86 -1.75
CA GLY A 117 7.24 -5.93 -2.35
C GLY A 117 5.75 -5.59 -2.46
N PHE A 118 5.16 -4.99 -1.41
CA PHE A 118 3.76 -4.54 -1.45
C PHE A 118 3.54 -3.50 -2.55
N ARG A 119 4.39 -2.47 -2.58
CA ARG A 119 4.27 -1.35 -3.53
C ARG A 119 4.38 -1.82 -4.98
N ALA A 120 5.22 -2.82 -5.23
CA ALA A 120 5.36 -3.43 -6.54
C ALA A 120 4.08 -4.18 -6.94
N VAL A 121 3.54 -5.07 -6.09
CA VAL A 121 2.28 -5.77 -6.37
C VAL A 121 1.15 -4.78 -6.64
N SER A 122 0.99 -3.76 -5.78
CA SER A 122 -0.03 -2.72 -5.94
C SER A 122 0.11 -1.87 -7.22
N ALA A 123 1.21 -1.97 -7.97
CA ALA A 123 1.37 -1.22 -9.21
C ALA A 123 0.49 -1.77 -10.35
N TRP A 124 0.20 -3.06 -10.34
CA TRP A 124 -0.51 -3.77 -11.42
C TRP A 124 -1.76 -4.52 -10.96
N GLU A 125 -1.83 -4.89 -9.68
CA GLU A 125 -2.98 -5.62 -9.10
C GLU A 125 -4.31 -4.86 -9.29
N LEU A 126 -5.40 -5.61 -9.51
CA LEU A 126 -6.66 -5.07 -10.05
C LEU A 126 -7.67 -4.64 -8.99
N THR A 127 -7.62 -5.24 -7.81
CA THR A 127 -8.56 -4.99 -6.71
C THR A 127 -8.11 -3.83 -5.80
N GLY A 128 -6.90 -3.33 -5.95
CA GLY A 128 -6.37 -2.23 -5.16
C GLY A 128 -6.07 -2.64 -3.72
N ALA A 129 -7.02 -2.44 -2.79
CA ALA A 129 -6.79 -2.69 -1.37
C ALA A 129 -7.61 -3.86 -0.80
N ALA A 130 -8.32 -4.62 -1.63
CA ALA A 130 -9.15 -5.72 -1.14
C ALA A 130 -8.30 -6.79 -0.45
N ASN A 131 -8.75 -7.29 0.71
CA ASN A 131 -7.98 -8.30 1.45
C ASN A 131 -8.16 -9.73 0.90
N TYR A 132 -9.13 -9.94 0.01
CA TYR A 132 -9.48 -11.23 -0.62
C TYR A 132 -8.88 -11.41 -2.02
N ASN A 133 -7.89 -10.59 -2.41
CA ASN A 133 -7.26 -10.71 -3.73
C ASN A 133 -6.41 -12.01 -3.82
N PRO A 134 -6.50 -12.75 -4.93
CA PRO A 134 -5.85 -14.05 -5.07
C PRO A 134 -4.31 -13.94 -5.17
N VAL A 135 -3.82 -12.78 -5.62
CA VAL A 135 -2.39 -12.49 -5.73
C VAL A 135 -1.70 -12.60 -4.36
N SER A 136 -2.20 -11.86 -3.37
CA SER A 136 -1.61 -11.82 -2.03
C SER A 136 -2.01 -13.01 -1.15
N SER A 137 -3.19 -13.62 -1.36
CA SER A 137 -3.52 -14.89 -0.69
C SER A 137 -2.52 -15.98 -1.07
N GLN A 138 -2.18 -16.09 -2.36
CA GLN A 138 -1.28 -17.14 -2.83
C GLN A 138 0.18 -16.83 -2.48
N PHE A 139 0.68 -15.66 -2.87
CA PHE A 139 2.12 -15.35 -2.89
C PHE A 139 2.53 -14.26 -1.90
N SER A 140 1.58 -13.70 -1.15
CA SER A 140 1.80 -12.50 -0.33
C SER A 140 2.35 -11.35 -1.18
N TYR A 141 3.23 -10.52 -0.64
CA TYR A 141 3.84 -9.40 -1.34
C TYR A 141 5.31 -9.70 -1.60
N VAL A 142 5.58 -10.62 -2.54
CA VAL A 142 6.92 -11.18 -2.82
C VAL A 142 7.40 -12.09 -1.67
N GLY A 143 6.51 -12.97 -1.22
CA GLY A 143 6.78 -13.90 -0.12
C GLY A 143 6.79 -13.29 1.27
N VAL A 144 6.71 -11.96 1.41
CA VAL A 144 6.76 -11.29 2.70
C VAL A 144 5.49 -10.53 3.03
N ASN A 145 5.38 -10.11 4.30
CA ASN A 145 4.29 -9.27 4.77
C ASN A 145 4.24 -7.94 4.00
N SER A 146 3.06 -7.34 3.95
CA SER A 146 2.79 -6.02 3.36
C SER A 146 3.63 -4.88 3.93
N ARG A 147 4.27 -5.07 5.10
CA ARG A 147 4.92 -4.03 5.90
C ARG A 147 6.15 -4.57 6.62
N ASN A 148 7.09 -3.67 6.89
CA ASN A 148 8.25 -3.93 7.75
C ASN A 148 8.27 -2.96 8.93
N ASN A 149 8.80 -3.44 10.06
CA ASN A 149 9.24 -2.59 11.16
C ASN A 149 10.65 -2.09 10.90
N SER A 150 11.01 -0.94 11.49
CA SER A 150 12.39 -0.44 11.54
C SER A 150 13.08 -0.39 10.18
N GLN A 151 12.31 -0.11 9.13
CA GLN A 151 12.80 -0.09 7.76
C GLN A 151 13.43 1.28 7.46
N ILE A 152 14.62 1.24 6.88
CA ILE A 152 15.28 2.38 6.23
C ILE A 152 15.00 2.23 4.74
N THR A 153 14.38 3.23 4.14
CA THR A 153 13.96 3.19 2.73
C THR A 153 14.54 4.37 1.99
N TYR A 154 15.06 4.13 0.79
CA TYR A 154 15.30 5.19 -0.18
C TYR A 154 14.45 4.93 -1.43
N THR A 155 13.77 5.96 -1.92
CA THR A 155 13.05 5.93 -3.21
C THR A 155 13.58 7.04 -4.10
N THR A 156 13.90 6.71 -5.34
CA THR A 156 14.41 7.68 -6.32
C THR A 156 13.33 8.68 -6.73
N PRO A 157 13.71 9.83 -7.33
CA PRO A 157 12.80 10.58 -8.19
C PRO A 157 12.26 9.69 -9.32
N SER A 158 11.19 10.14 -9.96
CA SER A 158 10.67 9.49 -11.18
C SER A 158 11.48 9.94 -12.40
N PHE A 159 12.06 8.99 -13.14
CA PHE A 159 12.77 9.23 -14.38
C PHE A 159 12.01 8.58 -15.54
N GLY A 160 11.31 9.38 -16.34
CA GLY A 160 10.52 8.86 -17.47
C GLY A 160 9.43 7.86 -17.06
N GLY A 161 8.87 8.00 -15.85
CA GLY A 161 7.88 7.08 -15.30
C GLY A 161 8.46 5.91 -14.49
N VAL A 162 9.79 5.77 -14.42
CA VAL A 162 10.47 4.76 -13.61
C VAL A 162 10.81 5.31 -12.23
N THR A 163 10.46 4.56 -11.19
CA THR A 163 10.91 4.76 -9.81
C THR A 163 11.55 3.49 -9.29
N ALA A 164 12.65 3.60 -8.53
CA ALA A 164 13.25 2.49 -7.82
C ALA A 164 13.20 2.74 -6.30
N THR A 165 12.94 1.69 -5.53
CA THR A 165 12.96 1.72 -4.07
C THR A 165 13.88 0.64 -3.54
N LEU A 166 14.78 1.01 -2.63
CA LEU A 166 15.58 0.08 -1.81
C LEU A 166 15.15 0.24 -0.35
N ALA A 167 14.89 -0.87 0.32
CA ALA A 167 14.64 -0.91 1.75
C ALA A 167 15.54 -1.92 2.46
N HIS A 168 15.98 -1.57 3.66
CA HIS A 168 16.78 -2.44 4.51
C HIS A 168 16.29 -2.40 5.96
N VAL A 169 16.30 -3.56 6.61
CA VAL A 169 16.11 -3.72 8.06
C VAL A 169 17.40 -4.30 8.62
N LEU A 170 18.01 -3.57 9.56
CA LEU A 170 19.25 -3.97 10.23
C LEU A 170 19.00 -5.21 11.10
N LYS A 171 20.04 -6.03 11.30
CA LYS A 171 19.96 -7.26 12.09
C LYS A 171 19.42 -7.01 13.50
N GLY A 172 19.99 -6.03 14.21
CA GLY A 172 19.57 -5.66 15.56
C GLY A 172 18.17 -5.05 15.68
N ASN A 173 17.45 -4.87 14.57
CA ASN A 173 16.08 -4.37 14.55
C ASN A 173 15.07 -5.40 14.04
N ASN A 174 15.51 -6.63 13.80
CA ASN A 174 14.65 -7.73 13.41
C ASN A 174 14.79 -8.87 14.43
N ALA A 175 13.79 -9.74 14.47
CA ALA A 175 13.89 -10.95 15.27
C ALA A 175 15.10 -11.79 14.81
N ASP A 176 15.69 -12.54 15.76
CA ASP A 176 16.74 -13.54 15.51
C ASP A 176 18.03 -13.01 14.84
N ASP A 177 18.31 -11.70 14.96
CA ASP A 177 19.48 -11.04 14.35
C ASP A 177 19.56 -11.21 12.81
N VAL A 178 18.39 -11.30 12.16
CA VAL A 178 18.26 -11.51 10.71
C VAL A 178 18.07 -10.17 9.99
N SER A 179 19.04 -9.76 9.18
CA SER A 179 18.84 -8.58 8.31
C SER A 179 17.90 -8.91 7.15
N LYS A 180 17.23 -7.86 6.63
CA LYS A 180 16.33 -7.98 5.49
C LYS A 180 16.63 -6.90 4.46
N THR A 181 16.74 -7.28 3.19
CA THR A 181 16.87 -6.36 2.06
C THR A 181 15.74 -6.59 1.08
N GLU A 182 15.07 -5.51 0.68
CA GLU A 182 14.02 -5.53 -0.33
C GLU A 182 14.28 -4.44 -1.36
N PHE A 183 13.97 -4.70 -2.62
CA PHE A 183 13.93 -3.66 -3.63
C PHE A 183 12.74 -3.83 -4.57
N ASN A 184 12.32 -2.72 -5.16
CA ASN A 184 11.44 -2.76 -6.32
C ASN A 184 11.90 -1.76 -7.39
N VAL A 185 11.43 -2.01 -8.60
CA VAL A 185 11.40 -1.02 -9.68
C VAL A 185 9.98 -1.01 -10.21
N ILE A 186 9.42 0.18 -10.36
CA ILE A 186 8.06 0.38 -10.87
C ILE A 186 8.12 1.36 -12.03
N TYR A 187 7.54 0.97 -13.16
CA TYR A 187 7.29 1.83 -14.30
C TYR A 187 5.81 2.17 -14.37
N ARG A 188 5.48 3.46 -14.55
CA ARG A 188 4.15 3.95 -14.88
C ARG A 188 4.26 4.93 -16.04
N GLY A 189 3.69 4.56 -17.18
CA GLY A 189 3.70 5.39 -18.38
C GLY A 189 2.53 5.07 -19.30
N GLY A 190 1.69 6.08 -19.56
CA GLY A 190 0.49 5.94 -20.37
C GLY A 190 -0.41 4.78 -19.89
N PRO A 191 -0.80 3.83 -20.75
CA PRO A 191 -1.66 2.71 -20.39
C PRO A 191 -0.93 1.59 -19.61
N LEU A 192 0.40 1.61 -19.53
CA LEU A 192 1.20 0.55 -18.95
C LEU A 192 1.64 0.89 -17.52
N SER A 193 1.47 -0.09 -16.63
CA SER A 193 2.12 -0.14 -15.33
C SER A 193 2.84 -1.46 -15.20
N ALA A 194 4.12 -1.46 -14.85
CA ALA A 194 4.91 -2.66 -14.68
C ALA A 194 5.77 -2.55 -13.42
N SER A 195 6.09 -3.67 -12.81
CA SER A 195 6.97 -3.70 -11.66
C SER A 195 7.72 -5.01 -11.58
N LEU A 196 8.88 -4.96 -10.97
CA LEU A 196 9.55 -6.11 -10.40
C LEU A 196 9.91 -5.83 -8.96
N ALA A 197 10.05 -6.88 -8.16
CA ALA A 197 10.48 -6.76 -6.78
C ALA A 197 11.24 -8.00 -6.33
N TYR A 198 12.06 -7.79 -5.32
CA TYR A 198 12.93 -8.78 -4.72
C TYR A 198 12.94 -8.62 -3.21
N ASN A 199 13.03 -9.74 -2.51
CA ASN A 199 13.14 -9.78 -1.07
C ASN A 199 14.13 -10.86 -0.63
N LYS A 200 15.01 -10.52 0.31
CA LYS A 200 15.95 -11.46 0.92
C LYS A 200 16.06 -11.21 2.43
N LEU A 201 15.76 -12.24 3.21
CA LEU A 201 16.24 -12.33 4.59
C LEU A 201 17.62 -12.99 4.56
N SER A 202 18.56 -12.55 5.42
CA SER A 202 19.95 -13.04 5.36
C SER A 202 20.11 -14.54 5.62
N ASN A 203 19.10 -15.21 6.19
CA ASN A 203 19.11 -16.64 6.51
C ASN A 203 18.10 -17.47 5.68
N LYS A 204 17.50 -16.90 4.63
CA LYS A 204 16.52 -17.56 3.77
C LYS A 204 16.90 -17.36 2.31
N ASP A 205 16.38 -18.17 1.40
CA ASP A 205 16.49 -17.89 -0.03
C ASP A 205 15.72 -16.65 -0.44
N ALA A 206 16.05 -16.13 -1.62
CA ALA A 206 15.42 -14.92 -2.14
C ALA A 206 14.02 -15.22 -2.68
N ASN A 207 13.14 -14.23 -2.60
CA ASN A 207 11.87 -14.19 -3.32
C ASN A 207 11.94 -13.10 -4.38
N HIS A 208 11.23 -13.28 -5.50
CA HIS A 208 11.15 -12.28 -6.55
C HIS A 208 9.82 -12.33 -7.30
N MET A 209 9.44 -11.22 -7.92
CA MET A 209 8.31 -11.19 -8.84
C MET A 209 8.53 -10.21 -9.97
N VAL A 210 7.79 -10.43 -11.05
CA VAL A 210 7.55 -9.46 -12.12
C VAL A 210 6.06 -9.45 -12.43
N GLY A 211 5.49 -8.27 -12.60
CA GLY A 211 4.08 -8.11 -12.93
C GLY A 211 3.83 -6.85 -13.74
N ALA A 212 2.79 -6.89 -14.55
CA ALA A 212 2.40 -5.78 -15.39
C ALA A 212 0.88 -5.73 -15.56
N ALA A 213 0.38 -4.52 -15.81
CA ALA A 213 -0.98 -4.28 -16.21
C ALA A 213 -1.03 -3.27 -17.36
N TYR A 214 -1.91 -3.53 -18.32
CA TYR A 214 -2.15 -2.65 -19.46
C TYR A 214 -3.63 -2.25 -19.51
N ASN A 215 -3.88 -0.95 -19.70
CA ASN A 215 -5.21 -0.41 -19.88
C ASN A 215 -5.55 -0.26 -21.37
N PHE A 216 -6.44 -1.11 -21.89
CA PHE A 216 -6.93 -1.07 -23.27
C PHE A 216 -8.12 -0.11 -23.45
N GLY A 217 -8.48 0.67 -22.42
CA GLY A 217 -9.67 1.52 -22.40
C GLY A 217 -10.92 0.74 -22.02
N ALA A 218 -11.28 -0.29 -22.81
CA ALA A 218 -12.42 -1.15 -22.53
C ALA A 218 -12.19 -2.15 -21.38
N ALA A 219 -10.93 -2.48 -21.10
CA ALA A 219 -10.54 -3.36 -20.01
C ALA A 219 -9.11 -3.05 -19.57
N ARG A 220 -8.82 -3.29 -18.29
CA ARG A 220 -7.45 -3.37 -17.77
C ARG A 220 -7.11 -4.84 -17.56
N VAL A 221 -6.03 -5.32 -18.13
CA VAL A 221 -5.55 -6.71 -17.98
C VAL A 221 -4.26 -6.68 -17.19
N ALA A 222 -4.12 -7.58 -16.23
CA ALA A 222 -2.91 -7.71 -15.42
C ALA A 222 -2.43 -9.16 -15.39
N ALA A 223 -1.11 -9.34 -15.37
CA ALA A 223 -0.48 -10.64 -15.23
C ALA A 223 0.83 -10.52 -14.43
N SER A 224 1.21 -11.61 -13.76
CA SER A 224 2.47 -11.67 -13.02
C SER A 224 3.07 -13.06 -13.02
N TYR A 225 4.38 -13.13 -12.81
CA TYR A 225 5.07 -14.30 -12.28
C TYR A 225 5.62 -13.98 -10.89
N GLN A 226 5.45 -14.89 -9.94
CA GLN A 226 5.93 -14.76 -8.57
C GLN A 226 6.67 -16.01 -8.15
N ASP A 227 7.84 -15.83 -7.54
CA ASP A 227 8.58 -16.86 -6.82
C ASP A 227 8.72 -16.42 -5.36
N ALA A 228 7.94 -17.08 -4.49
CA ALA A 228 7.90 -16.84 -3.05
C ALA A 228 8.41 -18.06 -2.26
N THR A 229 9.26 -18.88 -2.88
CA THR A 229 9.78 -20.13 -2.30
C THR A 229 10.77 -19.90 -1.16
N GLY A 230 11.56 -18.84 -1.21
CA GLY A 230 12.44 -18.43 -0.10
C GLY A 230 11.68 -18.09 1.19
N ALA A 231 10.39 -17.78 1.11
CA ALA A 231 9.48 -17.62 2.24
C ALA A 231 8.64 -18.88 2.56
N GLY A 232 8.92 -20.01 1.92
CA GLY A 232 8.18 -21.26 2.10
C GLY A 232 6.73 -21.21 1.60
N ARG A 233 6.41 -20.29 0.67
CA ARG A 233 5.07 -20.23 0.07
C ARG A 233 4.99 -21.13 -1.16
N GLY A 234 5.48 -20.64 -2.30
CA GLY A 234 5.39 -21.33 -3.58
C GLY A 234 5.70 -20.37 -4.73
N LYS A 235 5.57 -20.86 -5.96
CA LYS A 235 5.78 -20.07 -7.18
C LYS A 235 4.71 -20.31 -8.23
N GLY A 236 4.49 -19.32 -9.08
CA GLY A 236 3.55 -19.43 -10.18
C GLY A 236 3.15 -18.10 -10.78
N PHE A 237 1.92 -18.03 -11.28
CA PHE A 237 1.48 -16.88 -12.08
C PHE A 237 0.10 -16.40 -11.69
N THR A 238 -0.19 -15.15 -12.07
CA THR A 238 -1.52 -14.55 -11.94
C THR A 238 -1.96 -13.97 -13.28
N LEU A 239 -3.26 -13.98 -13.53
CA LEU A 239 -3.89 -13.36 -14.69
C LEU A 239 -5.30 -12.90 -14.32
N GLY A 240 -5.57 -11.63 -14.57
CA GLY A 240 -6.87 -11.05 -14.28
C GLY A 240 -7.23 -9.90 -15.21
N THR A 241 -8.49 -9.49 -15.12
CA THR A 241 -9.00 -8.32 -15.83
C THR A 241 -9.97 -7.50 -14.98
N SER A 242 -9.98 -6.19 -15.19
CA SER A 242 -10.97 -5.24 -14.68
C SER A 242 -11.71 -4.62 -15.86
N ILE A 243 -13.04 -4.71 -15.87
CA ILE A 243 -13.90 -4.29 -16.96
C ILE A 243 -14.93 -3.27 -16.43
N PRO A 244 -14.85 -2.00 -16.84
CA PRO A 244 -15.91 -1.03 -16.58
C PRO A 244 -17.14 -1.35 -17.46
N ALA A 245 -18.30 -1.50 -16.83
CA ALA A 245 -19.59 -1.75 -17.47
C ALA A 245 -20.62 -0.76 -16.92
N GLY A 246 -20.73 0.40 -17.57
CA GLY A 246 -21.51 1.53 -17.06
C GLY A 246 -20.97 1.97 -15.69
N PRO A 247 -21.82 2.08 -14.65
CA PRO A 247 -21.37 2.47 -13.31
C PRO A 247 -20.67 1.33 -12.55
N VAL A 248 -20.79 0.07 -12.99
CA VAL A 248 -20.19 -1.07 -12.28
C VAL A 248 -18.82 -1.38 -12.84
N ASN A 249 -17.84 -1.68 -11.98
CA ASN A 249 -16.56 -2.25 -12.39
C ASN A 249 -16.50 -3.71 -11.96
N PHE A 250 -16.33 -4.62 -12.93
CA PHE A 250 -16.15 -6.04 -12.69
C PHE A 250 -14.67 -6.41 -12.69
N ILE A 251 -14.26 -7.29 -11.78
CA ILE A 251 -12.90 -7.81 -11.71
C ILE A 251 -12.99 -9.34 -11.69
N VAL A 252 -12.18 -9.98 -12.52
CA VAL A 252 -11.93 -11.42 -12.48
C VAL A 252 -10.43 -11.62 -12.36
N ASP A 253 -9.99 -12.43 -11.41
CA ASP A 253 -8.57 -12.67 -11.19
C ASP A 253 -8.31 -14.12 -10.78
N VAL A 254 -7.18 -14.65 -11.23
CA VAL A 254 -6.76 -16.04 -11.02
C VAL A 254 -5.31 -16.06 -10.60
N ALA A 255 -5.00 -16.78 -9.52
CA ALA A 255 -3.64 -17.08 -9.11
C ALA A 255 -3.39 -18.59 -9.12
N ARG A 256 -2.38 -19.04 -9.86
CA ARG A 256 -1.96 -20.44 -9.92
C ARG A 256 -0.61 -20.60 -9.25
N ASP A 257 -0.58 -21.35 -8.16
CA ASP A 257 0.66 -21.85 -7.57
C ASP A 257 1.00 -23.21 -8.16
N THR A 258 2.08 -23.23 -8.93
CA THR A 258 2.52 -24.40 -9.68
C THR A 258 3.22 -25.44 -8.81
N GLU A 259 3.77 -25.00 -7.69
CA GLU A 259 4.49 -25.88 -6.76
C GLU A 259 3.52 -26.64 -5.87
N ASN A 260 2.55 -25.94 -5.29
CA ASN A 260 1.52 -26.54 -4.44
C ASN A 260 0.29 -27.00 -5.22
N LYS A 261 0.30 -26.87 -6.56
CA LYS A 261 -0.81 -27.22 -7.46
C LYS A 261 -2.13 -26.57 -7.08
N ASP A 262 -2.06 -25.35 -6.55
CA ASP A 262 -3.17 -24.63 -5.94
C ASP A 262 -3.71 -23.52 -6.85
N THR A 263 -5.00 -23.24 -6.77
CA THR A 263 -5.62 -22.21 -7.64
C THR A 263 -6.68 -21.42 -6.92
N ASP A 264 -6.38 -20.14 -6.75
CA ASP A 264 -7.28 -19.15 -6.19
C ASP A 264 -7.96 -18.37 -7.31
N LEU A 265 -9.26 -18.09 -7.13
CA LEU A 265 -10.10 -17.36 -8.07
C LEU A 265 -10.82 -16.23 -7.34
N LEU A 266 -11.02 -15.12 -8.04
CA LEU A 266 -11.83 -14.00 -7.58
C LEU A 266 -12.77 -13.53 -8.69
N LEU A 267 -14.02 -13.30 -8.30
CA LEU A 267 -14.97 -12.45 -9.01
C LEU A 267 -15.38 -11.31 -8.08
N GLU A 268 -15.26 -10.07 -8.53
CA GLU A 268 -15.68 -8.89 -7.78
C GLU A 268 -16.50 -7.94 -8.65
N ALA A 269 -17.52 -7.31 -8.09
CA ALA A 269 -18.25 -6.20 -8.66
C ALA A 269 -18.21 -5.00 -7.71
N ARG A 270 -17.90 -3.81 -8.23
CA ARG A 270 -17.89 -2.54 -7.48
C ARG A 270 -18.87 -1.55 -8.07
N TYR A 271 -19.63 -0.89 -7.22
CA TYR A 271 -20.54 0.19 -7.59
C TYR A 271 -20.22 1.47 -6.79
N PRO A 272 -19.67 2.52 -7.43
CA PRO A 272 -19.37 3.78 -6.76
C PRO A 272 -20.67 4.54 -6.47
N LEU A 273 -20.90 4.87 -5.20
CA LEU A 273 -21.96 5.79 -4.77
C LEU A 273 -21.46 7.24 -4.82
N SER A 274 -20.16 7.44 -4.62
CA SER A 274 -19.48 8.73 -4.71
C SER A 274 -18.00 8.54 -4.98
N LYS A 275 -17.22 9.63 -5.00
CA LYS A 275 -15.75 9.57 -5.03
C LYS A 275 -15.14 8.88 -3.80
N ARG A 276 -15.87 8.81 -2.68
CA ARG A 276 -15.38 8.34 -1.38
C ARG A 276 -16.05 7.05 -0.91
N THR A 277 -17.25 6.74 -1.43
CA THR A 277 -18.07 5.61 -0.99
C THR A 277 -18.40 4.70 -2.16
N PHE A 278 -18.26 3.40 -1.97
CA PHE A 278 -18.71 2.39 -2.93
C PHE A 278 -19.25 1.14 -2.23
N LEU A 279 -20.18 0.47 -2.89
CA LEU A 279 -20.63 -0.87 -2.55
C LEU A 279 -19.81 -1.88 -3.35
N TYR A 280 -19.61 -3.07 -2.79
CA TYR A 280 -18.94 -4.15 -3.49
C TYR A 280 -19.55 -5.50 -3.15
N ALA A 281 -19.46 -6.43 -4.09
CA ALA A 281 -19.76 -7.84 -3.90
C ALA A 281 -18.60 -8.66 -4.44
N ALA A 282 -18.19 -9.69 -3.72
CA ALA A 282 -17.11 -10.57 -4.17
C ALA A 282 -17.43 -12.04 -3.89
N HIS A 283 -16.92 -12.89 -4.76
CA HIS A 283 -16.83 -14.32 -4.57
C HIS A 283 -15.37 -14.74 -4.76
N ALA A 284 -14.74 -15.18 -3.68
CA ALA A 284 -13.38 -15.70 -3.70
C ALA A 284 -13.42 -17.21 -3.46
N ARG A 285 -12.63 -17.96 -4.23
CA ARG A 285 -12.40 -19.39 -4.04
C ARG A 285 -10.92 -19.60 -3.80
N ASN A 286 -10.58 -20.23 -2.69
CA ASN A 286 -9.24 -20.71 -2.41
C ASN A 286 -9.17 -22.21 -2.68
N GLY A 287 -8.18 -22.61 -3.48
CA GLY A 287 -8.02 -24.01 -3.86
C GLY A 287 -7.56 -24.89 -2.70
N LYS A 288 -7.87 -26.18 -2.79
CA LYS A 288 -7.39 -27.20 -1.84
C LYS A 288 -5.90 -27.52 -1.95
N GLY A 289 -5.09 -26.85 -2.79
CA GLY A 289 -3.69 -27.28 -2.98
C GLY A 289 -2.89 -27.26 -1.67
N LYS A 290 -3.24 -26.34 -0.76
CA LYS A 290 -2.65 -26.20 0.59
C LYS A 290 -3.59 -26.57 1.73
N ALA A 291 -4.78 -27.10 1.43
CA ALA A 291 -5.85 -27.34 2.41
C ALA A 291 -6.59 -28.65 2.11
N GLU A 292 -7.34 -29.18 3.08
CA GLU A 292 -8.10 -30.44 2.85
C GLU A 292 -9.23 -30.27 1.82
N THR A 293 -9.85 -29.09 1.80
CA THR A 293 -10.99 -28.76 0.94
C THR A 293 -10.88 -27.36 0.37
N ASP A 294 -11.59 -27.11 -0.73
CA ASP A 294 -11.71 -25.76 -1.28
C ASP A 294 -12.52 -24.87 -0.31
N VAL A 295 -12.06 -23.64 -0.10
CA VAL A 295 -12.76 -22.67 0.74
C VAL A 295 -13.32 -21.57 -0.15
N ASN A 296 -14.65 -21.42 -0.15
CA ASN A 296 -15.33 -20.35 -0.87
C ASN A 296 -15.76 -19.28 0.13
N ALA A 297 -15.68 -18.02 -0.28
CA ALA A 297 -16.17 -16.87 0.47
C ALA A 297 -16.98 -15.97 -0.45
N THR A 298 -18.25 -15.77 -0.12
CA THR A 298 -19.12 -14.78 -0.77
C THR A 298 -19.40 -13.64 0.19
N LEU A 299 -19.25 -12.42 -0.27
CA LEU A 299 -19.40 -11.24 0.57
C LEU A 299 -20.00 -10.05 -0.17
N ILE A 300 -20.75 -9.24 0.55
CA ILE A 300 -21.28 -7.95 0.10
C ILE A 300 -20.96 -6.92 1.17
N GLY A 301 -20.38 -5.80 0.78
CA GLY A 301 -19.95 -4.79 1.72
C GLY A 301 -20.00 -3.37 1.16
N MET A 302 -19.63 -2.45 2.04
CA MET A 302 -19.51 -1.03 1.75
C MET A 302 -18.18 -0.53 2.29
N ARG A 303 -17.52 0.31 1.49
CA ARG A 303 -16.33 1.03 1.92
C ARG A 303 -16.53 2.52 1.77
N HIS A 304 -16.12 3.26 2.80
CA HIS A 304 -16.09 4.72 2.84
C HIS A 304 -14.68 5.21 3.21
N ASN A 305 -14.16 6.17 2.45
CA ASN A 305 -12.88 6.84 2.72
C ASN A 305 -13.16 8.28 3.17
N PHE A 306 -12.49 8.76 4.21
CA PHE A 306 -12.68 10.11 4.76
C PHE A 306 -11.38 10.88 4.95
#